data_AF-A0A3Q3RZK8-F1
#
_entry.id   AF-A0A3Q3RZK8-F1
#
_cell.length_a   1.000
_cell.length_b   1.000
_cell.length_c   1.000
_cell.angle_alpha   90.00
_cell.angle_beta   90.00
_cell.angle_gamma   90.00
#
_symmetry.space_group_name_H-M   'P 1'
#
loop_
_entity.id
_entity.type
_entity.pdbx_description
1 polymer ?
#
loop_
_entity_poly.entity_id
_entity_poly.type
_entity_poly.pdbx_seq_one_letter_code
_entity_poly.pdbx_strand_id
1 'polypeptide(L)'
;METSPVICGKCSAALSCLSSIQSNVWLCEFCGCENSTDDGVNRVCIGERAGVRSDDLYLPTQSEDDYQNLEDTLVVFCVDISGSMCVTTEVCAYVGSSTHISRLEGVQDALQKTLSSMLQLSPHRRVALVTFNDEVVIYGDGTSTPLTLRDWALVDYDHIWEKGTSYSIPHCIAETYTQLMQTVKDLREHGATCLGPAALASVAMASRYPGSKVILCTDGRANIGLGEMNEASSLPSSPHSSYFYRKLALQAVGNGVIISVMTFEGTECCLADIGRLADTTGGRVNIINMGNVATEIQSASMDNVLATGVTAKLFFPYEDENNHKVVREIGNVTKGLEITFQFSKATLPFQLQLSFKTRDQQRVTRIITERRPIATCSRILADNLNVAVLGVHCAQLCASLTMEGRVQEAQEQLKAQQDLPIQKEESIYGNWMDTMTTICDDITTESQVNKHLFYE
;
A
#
# COMPACT_ATOMS: atom_id res chain seq x y z
N MET A 1 6.49 9.04 32.44
CA MET A 1 5.92 8.75 31.10
C MET A 1 4.82 7.75 31.33
N GLU A 2 3.58 8.08 30.93
CA GLU A 2 2.46 7.15 31.05
C GLU A 2 2.73 5.92 30.16
N THR A 3 2.64 4.74 30.76
CA THR A 3 3.00 3.46 30.13
C THR A 3 1.90 2.91 29.22
N SER A 4 0.69 3.45 29.34
CA SER A 4 -0.48 3.09 28.55
C SER A 4 -1.57 4.15 28.70
N PRO A 5 -2.40 4.40 27.67
CA PRO A 5 -3.51 5.35 27.78
C PRO A 5 -4.58 4.83 28.75
N VAL A 6 -5.15 5.74 29.54
CA VAL A 6 -6.36 5.45 30.33
C VAL A 6 -7.55 5.37 29.37
N ILE A 7 -8.24 4.23 29.33
CA ILE A 7 -9.34 3.97 28.38
C ILE A 7 -10.68 3.79 29.08
N CYS A 8 -11.75 4.18 28.39
CA CYS A 8 -13.11 3.95 28.82
C CYS A 8 -13.45 2.46 28.77
N GLY A 9 -14.04 1.93 29.85
CA GLY A 9 -14.42 0.52 29.96
C GLY A 9 -15.52 0.08 29.01
N LYS A 10 -16.34 1.01 28.50
CA LYS A 10 -17.45 0.73 27.55
C LYS A 10 -17.00 0.82 26.09
N CYS A 11 -16.50 1.98 25.67
CA CYS A 11 -16.20 2.23 24.26
C CYS A 11 -14.73 2.06 23.87
N SER A 12 -13.82 2.02 24.85
CA SER A 12 -12.36 2.09 24.66
C SER A 12 -11.82 3.41 24.11
N ALA A 13 -12.62 4.50 24.11
CA ALA A 13 -12.07 5.84 23.91
C ALA A 13 -11.13 6.20 25.06
N ALA A 14 -10.07 6.95 24.79
CA ALA A 14 -9.08 7.32 25.78
C ALA A 14 -9.45 8.63 26.47
N LEU A 15 -9.08 8.70 27.75
CA LEU A 15 -9.03 9.94 28.52
C LEU A 15 -8.18 10.95 27.74
N SER A 16 -8.65 12.19 27.63
CA SER A 16 -8.02 13.20 26.77
C SER A 16 -8.08 14.58 27.37
N CYS A 17 -7.45 15.56 26.70
CA CYS A 17 -7.52 16.97 27.07
C CYS A 17 -8.95 17.56 27.15
N LEU A 18 -9.97 16.84 26.63
CA LEU A 18 -11.38 17.21 26.72
C LEU A 18 -12.08 16.70 27.98
N SER A 19 -11.44 15.78 28.70
CA SER A 19 -12.04 15.07 29.83
C SER A 19 -12.02 15.93 31.08
N SER A 20 -13.14 15.90 31.81
CA SER A 20 -13.26 16.52 33.13
C SER A 20 -13.23 15.44 34.20
N ILE A 21 -12.20 15.46 35.04
CA ILE A 21 -12.04 14.52 36.15
C ILE A 21 -12.58 15.18 37.43
N GLN A 22 -13.55 14.53 38.08
CA GLN A 22 -14.11 14.94 39.36
C GLN A 22 -14.12 13.75 40.32
N SER A 23 -13.47 13.88 41.49
CA SER A 23 -13.40 12.82 42.50
C SER A 23 -12.92 11.47 41.95
N ASN A 24 -11.86 11.47 41.13
CA ASN A 24 -11.31 10.28 40.45
C ASN A 24 -12.29 9.57 39.50
N VAL A 25 -13.34 10.27 39.07
CA VAL A 25 -14.30 9.79 38.08
C VAL A 25 -14.28 10.74 36.89
N TRP A 26 -14.33 10.20 35.68
CA TRP A 26 -14.54 10.97 34.47
C TRP A 26 -15.66 10.37 33.62
N LEU A 27 -16.39 11.25 32.94
CA LEU A 27 -17.44 10.88 32.01
C LEU A 27 -16.85 10.85 30.60
N CYS A 28 -16.99 9.72 29.90
CA CYS A 28 -16.53 9.62 28.52
C CYS A 28 -17.36 10.51 27.60
N GLU A 29 -16.71 11.39 26.85
CA GLU A 29 -17.32 12.38 25.95
C GLU A 29 -17.98 11.75 24.72
N PHE A 30 -17.64 10.49 24.43
CA PHE A 30 -18.12 9.77 23.25
C PHE A 30 -19.32 8.87 23.53
N CYS A 31 -19.34 8.19 24.69
CA CYS A 31 -20.39 7.23 25.04
C CYS A 31 -21.14 7.55 26.34
N GLY A 32 -20.72 8.56 27.11
CA GLY A 32 -21.34 8.93 28.38
C GLY A 32 -21.13 7.94 29.54
N CYS A 33 -20.27 6.93 29.39
CA CYS A 33 -19.95 6.01 30.49
C CYS A 33 -19.09 6.71 31.55
N GLU A 34 -19.43 6.51 32.82
CA GLU A 34 -18.58 6.89 33.95
C GLU A 34 -17.43 5.90 34.08
N ASN A 35 -16.22 6.39 34.36
CA ASN A 35 -15.02 5.58 34.50
C ASN A 35 -14.20 6.10 35.69
N SER A 36 -13.58 5.20 36.44
CA SER A 36 -12.68 5.55 37.55
C SER A 36 -11.23 5.69 37.08
N THR A 37 -10.47 6.59 37.71
CA THR A 37 -9.03 6.80 37.46
C THR A 37 -8.22 6.69 38.75
N ASP A 38 -6.94 6.33 38.65
CA ASP A 38 -6.04 6.27 39.81
C ASP A 38 -5.61 7.67 40.29
N ASP A 39 -5.26 7.79 41.57
CA ASP A 39 -4.81 9.03 42.24
C ASP A 39 -3.57 9.72 41.58
N GLY A 40 -2.89 9.00 40.68
CA GLY A 40 -1.72 9.47 39.94
C GLY A 40 -2.04 10.32 38.70
N VAL A 41 -3.28 10.34 38.21
CA VAL A 41 -3.70 11.10 37.00
C VAL A 41 -3.98 12.57 37.36
N ASN A 42 -3.07 13.19 38.09
CA ASN A 42 -3.16 14.58 38.50
C ASN A 42 -2.52 15.46 37.42
N ARG A 43 -3.24 15.74 36.30
CA ARG A 43 -3.13 16.98 35.47
C ARG A 43 -3.83 17.01 34.10
N VAL A 44 -4.92 16.27 33.86
CA VAL A 44 -5.71 16.51 32.62
C VAL A 44 -6.76 17.58 32.85
N CYS A 45 -6.31 18.84 32.93
CA CYS A 45 -7.20 20.01 32.90
C CYS A 45 -6.52 21.12 32.10
N ILE A 46 -6.91 21.34 30.84
CA ILE A 46 -6.86 22.69 30.24
C ILE A 46 -8.10 22.92 29.37
N GLY A 47 -9.21 23.25 30.03
CA GLY A 47 -10.23 24.21 29.58
C GLY A 47 -11.09 23.84 28.37
N GLU A 48 -12.40 24.08 28.51
CA GLU A 48 -13.44 24.05 27.48
C GLU A 48 -13.26 25.13 26.39
N ARG A 49 -12.05 25.36 25.87
CA ARG A 49 -11.82 26.33 24.79
C ARG A 49 -12.05 25.65 23.44
N ALA A 50 -12.72 26.34 22.52
CA ALA A 50 -12.81 25.89 21.13
C ALA A 50 -11.41 25.86 20.49
N GLY A 51 -11.11 24.83 19.70
CA GLY A 51 -9.79 24.66 19.05
C GLY A 51 -8.74 23.89 19.86
N VAL A 52 -9.14 23.15 20.91
CA VAL A 52 -8.25 22.26 21.66
C VAL A 52 -7.94 21.02 20.82
N ARG A 53 -6.63 20.74 20.66
CA ARG A 53 -6.08 19.55 20.01
C ARG A 53 -4.98 18.96 20.90
N SER A 54 -5.00 17.64 21.11
CA SER A 54 -3.87 16.87 21.65
C SER A 54 -3.39 15.81 20.67
N ASP A 55 -2.14 15.41 20.79
CA ASP A 55 -1.46 14.43 19.96
C ASP A 55 -0.47 13.67 20.85
N ASP A 56 -0.98 12.63 21.49
CA ASP A 56 -0.33 11.92 22.58
C ASP A 56 0.23 10.59 22.06
N LEU A 57 1.49 10.28 22.38
CA LEU A 57 2.16 9.05 21.94
C LEU A 57 2.48 8.17 23.15
N TYR A 58 1.97 6.95 23.14
CA TYR A 58 2.16 5.94 24.18
C TYR A 58 3.06 4.83 23.67
N LEU A 59 4.18 4.64 24.37
CA LEU A 59 5.18 3.61 24.11
C LEU A 59 5.14 2.56 25.24
N PRO A 60 5.35 1.27 24.92
CA PRO A 60 5.41 0.22 25.92
C PRO A 60 6.67 0.42 26.78
N THR A 61 6.59 0.02 28.04
CA THR A 61 7.70 0.17 29.00
C THR A 61 8.78 -0.86 28.68
N GLN A 62 9.86 -0.41 28.05
CA GLN A 62 11.09 -1.16 27.72
C GLN A 62 10.92 -2.34 26.75
N SER A 63 11.59 -2.29 25.59
CA SER A 63 12.24 -3.49 25.07
C SER A 63 13.72 -3.39 25.46
N GLU A 64 14.21 -4.37 26.21
CA GLU A 64 15.64 -4.61 26.50
C GLU A 64 16.38 -5.19 25.27
N ASP A 65 15.77 -5.15 24.09
CA ASP A 65 16.43 -5.54 22.85
C ASP A 65 17.23 -4.33 22.34
N ASP A 66 18.51 -4.33 22.72
CA ASP A 66 19.55 -3.46 22.17
C ASP A 66 19.52 -3.52 20.63
N TYR A 67 19.20 -2.39 20.00
CA TYR A 67 19.54 -2.06 18.61
C TYR A 67 19.37 -3.20 17.59
N GLN A 68 18.13 -3.44 17.12
CA GLN A 68 17.96 -4.00 15.78
C GLN A 68 18.41 -2.94 14.76
N ASN A 69 19.34 -3.28 13.87
CA ASN A 69 19.84 -2.36 12.85
C ASN A 69 18.66 -1.78 12.04
N LEU A 70 18.42 -0.47 12.17
CA LEU A 70 17.32 0.28 11.53
C LEU A 70 17.31 0.22 9.99
N GLU A 71 18.35 -0.37 9.38
CA GLU A 71 18.55 -0.54 7.94
C GLU A 71 18.43 -2.01 7.48
N ASP A 72 18.08 -2.95 8.37
CA ASP A 72 17.92 -4.39 8.08
C ASP A 72 16.62 -4.72 7.31
N THR A 73 16.22 -3.84 6.40
CA THR A 73 15.08 -4.05 5.49
C THR A 73 15.58 -4.54 4.14
N LEU A 74 14.82 -5.43 3.50
CA LEU A 74 15.13 -6.01 2.21
C LEU A 74 14.25 -5.40 1.12
N VAL A 75 14.86 -5.04 -0.01
CA VAL A 75 14.13 -4.77 -1.26
C VAL A 75 14.35 -5.94 -2.22
N VAL A 76 13.27 -6.64 -2.59
CA VAL A 76 13.29 -7.72 -3.56
C VAL A 76 12.74 -7.21 -4.89
N PHE A 77 13.57 -7.17 -5.92
CA PHE A 77 13.12 -6.96 -7.30
C PHE A 77 12.66 -8.30 -7.86
N CYS A 78 11.36 -8.41 -8.15
CA CYS A 78 10.74 -9.59 -8.77
C CYS A 78 10.47 -9.25 -10.24
N VAL A 79 11.31 -9.73 -11.15
CA VAL A 79 11.39 -9.24 -12.54
C VAL A 79 10.94 -10.32 -13.52
N ASP A 80 9.95 -9.98 -14.33
CA ASP A 80 9.53 -10.77 -15.48
C ASP A 80 10.65 -10.78 -16.53
N ILE A 81 11.05 -11.98 -16.93
CA ILE A 81 11.95 -12.24 -18.06
C ILE A 81 11.28 -13.22 -19.04
N SER A 82 9.96 -13.25 -19.06
CA SER A 82 9.17 -14.03 -20.02
C SER A 82 9.33 -13.49 -21.45
N GLY A 83 8.97 -14.30 -22.44
CA GLY A 83 9.13 -13.93 -23.85
C GLY A 83 8.40 -12.65 -24.26
N SER A 84 7.35 -12.22 -23.57
CA SER A 84 6.64 -10.95 -23.87
C SER A 84 7.52 -9.73 -23.62
N MET A 85 8.49 -9.82 -22.72
CA MET A 85 9.40 -8.71 -22.39
C MET A 85 10.35 -8.31 -23.55
N CYS A 86 10.37 -9.07 -24.66
CA CYS A 86 11.11 -8.71 -25.88
C CYS A 86 10.47 -7.57 -26.69
N VAL A 87 9.22 -7.19 -26.40
CA VAL A 87 8.51 -6.13 -27.14
C VAL A 87 9.29 -4.82 -27.07
N THR A 88 9.59 -4.22 -28.22
CA THR A 88 10.41 -3.01 -28.32
C THR A 88 9.59 -1.75 -28.58
N THR A 89 9.98 -0.65 -27.94
CA THR A 89 9.43 0.70 -28.19
C THR A 89 10.50 1.57 -28.83
N GLU A 90 10.08 2.41 -29.78
CA GLU A 90 10.96 3.40 -30.41
C GLU A 90 11.24 4.55 -29.44
N VAL A 91 12.52 4.83 -29.17
CA VAL A 91 12.96 5.93 -28.31
C VAL A 91 13.84 6.88 -29.12
N CYS A 92 13.56 8.19 -29.03
CA CYS A 92 14.36 9.23 -29.69
C CYS A 92 15.73 9.36 -29.02
N ALA A 93 16.81 9.08 -29.75
CA ALA A 93 18.15 9.45 -29.31
C ALA A 93 18.43 10.93 -29.59
N TYR A 94 19.31 11.55 -28.79
CA TYR A 94 19.71 12.96 -28.87
C TYR A 94 20.24 13.41 -30.25
N VAL A 95 20.54 12.48 -31.17
CA VAL A 95 21.14 12.76 -32.49
C VAL A 95 20.19 12.44 -33.66
N GLY A 96 18.88 12.41 -33.43
CA GLY A 96 17.88 12.21 -34.49
C GLY A 96 17.81 10.80 -35.08
N SER A 97 18.53 9.84 -34.49
CA SER A 97 18.34 8.41 -34.72
C SER A 97 17.35 7.87 -33.69
N SER A 98 16.37 7.08 -34.11
CA SER A 98 15.57 6.31 -33.20
C SER A 98 16.21 4.95 -32.92
N THR A 99 16.14 4.52 -31.66
CA THR A 99 16.59 3.20 -31.23
C THR A 99 15.42 2.46 -30.62
N HIS A 100 15.24 1.21 -31.01
CA HIS A 100 14.27 0.32 -30.41
C HIS A 100 14.87 -0.29 -29.15
N ILE A 101 14.16 -0.18 -28.03
CA ILE A 101 14.56 -0.72 -26.73
C ILE A 101 13.46 -1.66 -26.27
N SER A 102 13.81 -2.89 -25.86
CA SER A 102 12.86 -3.86 -25.32
C SER A 102 12.38 -3.48 -23.92
N ARG A 103 11.24 -4.03 -23.49
CA ARG A 103 10.75 -3.86 -22.12
C ARG A 103 11.77 -4.37 -21.10
N LEU A 104 12.40 -5.52 -21.36
CA LEU A 104 13.46 -6.04 -20.47
C LEU A 104 14.66 -5.09 -20.41
N GLU A 105 15.13 -4.55 -21.54
CA GLU A 105 16.23 -3.57 -21.56
C GLU A 105 15.87 -2.31 -20.77
N GLY A 106 14.63 -1.83 -20.87
CA GLY A 106 14.12 -0.72 -20.06
C GLY A 106 14.13 -1.03 -18.56
N VAL A 107 13.72 -2.23 -18.15
CA VAL A 107 13.80 -2.68 -16.75
C VAL A 107 15.24 -2.83 -16.29
N GLN A 108 16.14 -3.39 -17.13
CA GLN A 108 17.55 -3.50 -16.81
C GLN A 108 18.16 -2.12 -16.57
N ASP A 109 17.96 -1.14 -17.46
CA ASP A 109 18.44 0.23 -17.24
C ASP A 109 17.87 0.87 -15.96
N ALA A 110 16.56 0.70 -15.71
CA ALA A 110 15.90 1.17 -14.50
C ALA A 110 16.48 0.57 -13.21
N LEU A 111 16.74 -0.74 -13.19
CA LEU A 111 17.36 -1.43 -12.06
C LEU A 111 18.80 -0.96 -11.87
N GLN A 112 19.60 -0.82 -12.94
CA GLN A 112 20.97 -0.33 -12.85
C GLN A 112 21.03 1.08 -12.22
N LYS A 113 20.14 1.99 -12.65
CA LYS A 113 20.00 3.33 -12.06
C LYS A 113 19.57 3.26 -10.59
N THR A 114 18.57 2.43 -10.29
CA THR A 114 18.05 2.27 -8.92
C THR A 114 19.11 1.73 -7.97
N LEU A 115 19.84 0.68 -8.35
CA LEU A 115 20.94 0.10 -7.58
C LEU A 115 22.06 1.11 -7.33
N SER A 116 22.41 1.90 -8.35
CA SER A 116 23.42 2.97 -8.24
C SER A 116 22.99 4.02 -7.22
N SER A 117 21.73 4.45 -7.27
CA SER A 117 21.21 5.44 -6.32
C SER A 117 21.03 4.85 -4.91
N MET A 118 20.66 3.57 -4.77
CA MET A 118 20.62 2.89 -3.48
C MET A 118 21.99 2.80 -2.82
N LEU A 119 23.05 2.51 -3.59
CA LEU A 119 24.41 2.51 -3.09
C LEU A 119 24.82 3.88 -2.52
N GLN A 120 24.35 4.96 -3.13
CA GLN A 120 24.66 6.33 -2.70
C GLN A 120 23.80 6.80 -1.50
N LEU A 121 22.51 6.48 -1.50
CA LEU A 121 21.54 7.04 -0.53
C LEU A 121 21.27 6.12 0.67
N SER A 122 21.41 4.80 0.49
CA SER A 122 21.13 3.79 1.51
C SER A 122 22.06 2.57 1.36
N PRO A 123 23.39 2.73 1.55
CA PRO A 123 24.40 1.70 1.27
C PRO A 123 24.22 0.41 2.08
N HIS A 124 23.59 0.49 3.24
CA HIS A 124 23.33 -0.64 4.13
C HIS A 124 21.97 -1.32 3.86
N ARG A 125 21.21 -0.88 2.85
CA ARG A 125 19.99 -1.57 2.44
C ARG A 125 20.35 -2.91 1.83
N ARG A 126 19.64 -3.98 2.20
CA ARG A 126 19.74 -5.27 1.52
C ARG A 126 18.92 -5.24 0.24
N VAL A 127 19.45 -5.82 -0.82
CA VAL A 127 18.77 -5.92 -2.11
C VAL A 127 18.86 -7.34 -2.62
N ALA A 128 17.75 -7.86 -3.12
CA ALA A 128 17.69 -9.16 -3.76
C ALA A 128 17.01 -9.08 -5.13
N LEU A 129 17.41 -9.99 -6.02
CA LEU A 129 16.79 -10.21 -7.31
C LEU A 129 16.16 -11.60 -7.36
N VAL A 130 14.91 -11.64 -7.81
CA VAL A 130 14.18 -12.84 -8.22
C VAL A 130 13.70 -12.58 -9.63
N THR A 131 13.89 -13.52 -10.54
CA THR A 131 13.35 -13.43 -11.89
C THR A 131 12.39 -14.56 -12.17
N PHE A 132 11.54 -14.37 -13.17
CA PHE A 132 10.60 -15.40 -13.55
C PHE A 132 10.27 -15.42 -15.04
N ASN A 133 10.06 -16.64 -15.53
CA ASN A 133 9.63 -17.00 -16.87
C ASN A 133 8.81 -18.29 -16.78
N ASP A 134 9.20 -19.36 -17.48
CA ASP A 134 8.73 -20.72 -17.21
C ASP A 134 9.38 -21.37 -15.98
N GLU A 135 10.31 -20.68 -15.31
CA GLU A 135 10.89 -21.04 -14.02
C GLU A 135 11.03 -19.80 -13.12
N VAL A 136 11.15 -20.00 -11.80
CA VAL A 136 11.50 -18.93 -10.85
C VAL A 136 12.96 -19.10 -10.47
N VAL A 137 13.76 -18.05 -10.64
CA VAL A 137 15.17 -18.06 -10.23
C VAL A 137 15.39 -17.05 -9.12
N ILE A 138 15.85 -17.53 -7.98
CA ILE A 138 16.23 -16.71 -6.83
C ILE A 138 17.74 -16.48 -6.90
N TYR A 139 18.16 -15.26 -7.23
CA TYR A 139 19.57 -14.86 -7.22
C TYR A 139 20.00 -14.33 -5.84
N GLY A 140 19.06 -13.76 -5.07
CA GLY A 140 19.38 -13.03 -3.85
C GLY A 140 20.23 -11.80 -4.18
N ASP A 141 21.33 -11.59 -3.47
CA ASP A 141 22.27 -10.49 -3.72
C ASP A 141 23.26 -10.74 -4.88
N GLY A 142 23.14 -11.87 -5.58
CA GLY A 142 24.03 -12.26 -6.69
C GLY A 142 25.36 -12.88 -6.26
N THR A 143 25.62 -13.06 -4.96
CA THR A 143 26.86 -13.68 -4.45
C THR A 143 26.75 -15.20 -4.29
N SER A 144 25.53 -15.68 -4.01
CA SER A 144 25.23 -17.10 -3.82
C SER A 144 24.86 -17.79 -5.13
N THR A 145 24.97 -19.11 -5.17
CA THR A 145 24.49 -19.89 -6.32
C THR A 145 22.97 -19.72 -6.48
N PRO A 146 22.48 -19.29 -7.66
CA PRO A 146 21.04 -19.10 -7.87
C PRO A 146 20.24 -20.39 -7.64
N LEU A 147 19.08 -20.26 -7.01
CA LEU A 147 18.14 -21.35 -6.82
C LEU A 147 17.04 -21.27 -7.88
N THR A 148 16.94 -22.30 -8.72
CA THR A 148 15.91 -22.43 -9.74
C THR A 148 14.77 -23.35 -9.29
N LEU A 149 13.53 -22.87 -9.37
CA LEU A 149 12.30 -23.63 -9.14
C LEU A 149 11.57 -23.79 -10.49
N ARG A 150 11.26 -25.03 -10.86
CA ARG A 150 10.63 -25.37 -12.15
C ARG A 150 9.69 -26.56 -12.02
N ASP A 151 8.88 -26.79 -13.06
CA ASP A 151 7.94 -27.91 -13.15
C ASP A 151 7.00 -27.99 -11.93
N TRP A 152 6.99 -29.13 -11.23
CA TRP A 152 6.15 -29.38 -10.06
C TRP A 152 6.38 -28.37 -8.93
N ALA A 153 7.59 -27.78 -8.83
CA ALA A 153 7.88 -26.82 -7.78
C ALA A 153 7.05 -25.54 -7.94
N LEU A 154 6.62 -25.20 -9.16
CA LEU A 154 5.81 -24.00 -9.45
C LEU A 154 4.35 -24.12 -8.97
N VAL A 155 3.91 -25.31 -8.59
CA VAL A 155 2.55 -25.57 -8.10
C VAL A 155 2.49 -25.95 -6.61
N ASP A 156 3.63 -25.95 -5.92
CA ASP A 156 3.74 -26.31 -4.50
C ASP A 156 4.01 -25.08 -3.64
N TYR A 157 2.96 -24.60 -2.96
CA TYR A 157 3.00 -23.39 -2.15
C TYR A 157 4.00 -23.49 -1.01
N ASP A 158 3.97 -24.61 -0.28
CA ASP A 158 4.77 -24.79 0.93
C ASP A 158 6.24 -24.98 0.56
N HIS A 159 6.51 -25.68 -0.55
CA HIS A 159 7.86 -25.81 -1.09
C HIS A 159 8.47 -24.45 -1.48
N ILE A 160 7.74 -23.63 -2.25
CA ILE A 160 8.23 -22.30 -2.66
C ILE A 160 8.48 -21.43 -1.42
N TRP A 161 7.58 -21.45 -0.45
CA TRP A 161 7.72 -20.69 0.79
C TRP A 161 8.97 -21.12 1.58
N GLU A 162 9.14 -22.43 1.79
CA GLU A 162 10.32 -22.98 2.48
C GLU A 162 11.62 -22.57 1.76
N LYS A 163 11.66 -22.70 0.44
CA LYS A 163 12.83 -22.33 -0.37
C LYS A 163 13.14 -20.82 -0.33
N GLY A 164 12.13 -19.97 -0.40
CA GLY A 164 12.30 -18.52 -0.31
C GLY A 164 12.81 -18.08 1.07
N THR A 165 12.25 -18.62 2.15
CA THR A 165 12.66 -18.27 3.53
C THR A 165 14.03 -18.86 3.90
N SER A 166 14.38 -20.05 3.41
CA SER A 166 15.66 -20.71 3.70
C SER A 166 16.82 -20.25 2.81
N TYR A 167 16.57 -19.44 1.78
CA TYR A 167 17.63 -18.90 0.92
C TYR A 167 18.62 -18.04 1.72
N SER A 168 19.84 -17.90 1.19
CA SER A 168 20.90 -17.15 1.86
C SER A 168 20.47 -15.71 2.16
N ILE A 169 20.92 -15.18 3.30
CA ILE A 169 20.64 -13.81 3.71
C ILE A 169 21.34 -12.86 2.74
N PRO A 170 20.61 -12.00 2.01
CA PRO A 170 21.24 -11.02 1.12
C PRO A 170 22.06 -10.03 1.93
N HIS A 171 23.29 -9.75 1.51
CA HIS A 171 24.12 -8.71 2.11
C HIS A 171 23.65 -7.30 1.69
N CYS A 172 24.26 -6.28 2.27
CA CYS A 172 23.96 -4.89 1.95
C CYS A 172 24.44 -4.53 0.53
N ILE A 173 23.78 -3.58 -0.13
CA ILE A 173 24.12 -3.17 -1.50
C ILE A 173 25.57 -2.67 -1.61
N ALA A 174 26.13 -2.07 -0.56
CA ALA A 174 27.53 -1.67 -0.50
C ALA A 174 28.52 -2.84 -0.73
N GLU A 175 28.13 -4.06 -0.38
CA GLU A 175 28.96 -5.25 -0.47
C GLU A 175 28.76 -6.02 -1.78
N THR A 176 27.56 -5.92 -2.39
CA THR A 176 27.11 -6.81 -3.48
C THR A 176 26.74 -6.09 -4.78
N TYR A 177 26.88 -4.76 -4.81
CA TYR A 177 26.53 -3.92 -5.95
C TYR A 177 27.06 -4.46 -7.28
N THR A 178 28.33 -4.84 -7.37
CA THR A 178 28.95 -5.29 -8.63
C THR A 178 28.35 -6.61 -9.13
N GLN A 179 28.13 -7.57 -8.24
CA GLN A 179 27.58 -8.89 -8.57
C GLN A 179 26.11 -8.77 -9.00
N LEU A 180 25.33 -7.98 -8.28
CA LEU A 180 23.92 -7.76 -8.61
C LEU A 180 23.76 -6.97 -9.92
N MET A 181 24.59 -5.94 -10.13
CA MET A 181 24.66 -5.18 -11.38
C MET A 181 24.99 -6.07 -12.58
N GLN A 182 25.95 -6.99 -12.43
CA GLN A 182 26.30 -7.94 -13.48
C GLN A 182 25.14 -8.90 -13.76
N THR A 183 24.52 -9.43 -12.71
CA THR A 183 23.36 -10.33 -12.84
C THR A 183 22.21 -9.66 -13.60
N VAL A 184 21.91 -8.39 -13.30
CA VAL A 184 20.89 -7.60 -14.02
C VAL A 184 21.23 -7.46 -15.50
N LYS A 185 22.49 -7.18 -15.85
CA LYS A 185 22.93 -7.06 -17.25
C LYS A 185 22.83 -8.36 -18.03
N ASP A 186 23.01 -9.49 -17.35
CA ASP A 186 23.02 -10.81 -17.97
C ASP A 186 21.63 -11.42 -18.14
N LEU A 187 20.56 -10.75 -17.66
CA LEU A 187 19.19 -11.19 -17.85
C LEU A 187 18.82 -11.28 -19.34
N ARG A 188 18.06 -12.31 -19.67
CA ARG A 188 17.58 -12.59 -21.03
C ARG A 188 16.15 -13.09 -20.97
N GLU A 189 15.37 -12.67 -21.96
CA GLU A 189 13.97 -13.04 -22.05
C GLU A 189 13.76 -14.40 -22.75
N HIS A 190 12.86 -15.21 -22.21
CA HIS A 190 12.36 -16.44 -22.84
C HIS A 190 11.16 -16.98 -22.07
N GLY A 191 10.41 -17.89 -22.69
CA GLY A 191 9.47 -18.74 -21.97
C GLY A 191 8.16 -18.08 -21.57
N ALA A 192 7.42 -18.80 -20.71
CA ALA A 192 6.11 -18.42 -20.20
C ALA A 192 6.22 -17.46 -19.00
N THR A 193 5.12 -17.19 -18.28
CA THR A 193 5.05 -16.17 -17.21
C THR A 193 4.54 -16.79 -15.90
N CYS A 194 5.45 -17.27 -15.04
CA CYS A 194 5.15 -17.83 -13.71
C CYS A 194 5.11 -16.78 -12.59
N LEU A 195 4.27 -15.75 -12.76
CA LEU A 195 4.20 -14.61 -11.85
C LEU A 195 3.87 -14.99 -10.40
N GLY A 196 2.86 -15.84 -10.18
CA GLY A 196 2.40 -16.17 -8.84
C GLY A 196 3.46 -16.89 -7.98
N PRO A 197 4.15 -17.94 -8.49
CA PRO A 197 5.28 -18.56 -7.81
C PRO A 197 6.41 -17.58 -7.50
N ALA A 198 6.73 -16.67 -8.42
CA ALA A 198 7.78 -15.68 -8.25
C ALA A 198 7.46 -14.65 -7.15
N ALA A 199 6.22 -14.17 -7.15
CA ALA A 199 5.71 -13.27 -6.11
C ALA A 199 5.73 -13.97 -4.74
N LEU A 200 5.33 -15.25 -4.67
CA LEU A 200 5.38 -16.04 -3.45
C LEU A 200 6.82 -16.21 -2.93
N ALA A 201 7.77 -16.57 -3.79
CA ALA A 201 9.18 -16.71 -3.42
C ALA A 201 9.76 -15.39 -2.91
N SER A 202 9.42 -14.28 -3.57
CA SER A 202 9.88 -12.94 -3.20
C SER A 202 9.31 -12.48 -1.86
N VAL A 203 8.02 -12.72 -1.60
CA VAL A 203 7.41 -12.44 -0.30
C VAL A 203 7.99 -13.34 0.80
N ALA A 204 8.23 -14.63 0.53
CA ALA A 204 8.83 -15.56 1.49
C ALA A 204 10.27 -15.18 1.88
N MET A 205 11.02 -14.57 0.96
CA MET A 205 12.34 -14.00 1.27
C MET A 205 12.21 -12.71 2.09
N ALA A 206 11.33 -11.81 1.66
CA ALA A 206 11.09 -10.51 2.31
C ALA A 206 10.49 -10.64 3.72
N SER A 207 9.69 -11.69 3.99
CA SER A 207 8.97 -11.89 5.25
C SER A 207 9.88 -12.06 6.46
N ARG A 208 11.16 -12.35 6.23
CA ARG A 208 12.19 -12.46 7.27
C ARG A 208 12.56 -11.11 7.89
N TYR A 209 12.23 -10.02 7.19
CA TYR A 209 12.65 -8.67 7.52
C TYR A 209 11.43 -7.73 7.48
N PRO A 210 10.76 -7.48 8.61
CA PRO A 210 9.62 -6.57 8.63
C PRO A 210 9.95 -5.18 8.09
N GLY A 211 9.05 -4.59 7.32
CA GLY A 211 9.29 -3.34 6.59
C GLY A 211 9.96 -3.52 5.23
N SER A 212 10.16 -4.76 4.78
CA SER A 212 10.68 -5.09 3.46
C SER A 212 9.68 -4.83 2.33
N LYS A 213 10.23 -4.78 1.12
CA LYS A 213 9.50 -4.45 -0.10
C LYS A 213 9.73 -5.49 -1.18
N VAL A 214 8.69 -5.77 -1.94
CA VAL A 214 8.75 -6.53 -3.18
C VAL A 214 8.30 -5.60 -4.31
N ILE A 215 9.13 -5.43 -5.34
CA ILE A 215 8.81 -4.65 -6.53
C ILE A 215 8.62 -5.64 -7.68
N LEU A 216 7.36 -5.95 -7.98
CA LEU A 216 6.97 -6.87 -9.05
C LEU A 216 6.88 -6.08 -10.36
N CYS A 217 7.71 -6.45 -11.34
CA CYS A 217 7.68 -5.88 -12.69
C CYS A 217 7.25 -6.97 -13.67
N THR A 218 6.19 -6.73 -14.43
CA THR A 218 5.64 -7.71 -15.38
C THR A 218 5.04 -7.03 -16.60
N ASP A 219 5.06 -7.69 -17.74
CA ASP A 219 4.34 -7.25 -18.94
C ASP A 219 3.35 -8.30 -19.45
N GLY A 220 3.38 -9.49 -18.87
CA GLY A 220 2.53 -10.61 -19.20
C GLY A 220 1.52 -10.98 -18.11
N ARG A 221 0.45 -11.64 -18.55
CA ARG A 221 -0.50 -12.35 -17.70
C ARG A 221 0.15 -13.61 -17.12
N ALA A 222 -0.13 -13.93 -15.87
CA ALA A 222 0.28 -15.19 -15.26
C ALA A 222 -0.35 -16.38 -16.00
N ASN A 223 0.45 -17.25 -16.62
CA ASN A 223 -0.04 -18.33 -17.49
C ASN A 223 0.51 -19.72 -17.12
N ILE A 224 1.37 -19.82 -16.10
CA ILE A 224 1.76 -21.11 -15.52
C ILE A 224 1.91 -21.02 -14.00
N GLY A 225 1.79 -22.16 -13.31
CA GLY A 225 2.04 -22.29 -11.88
C GLY A 225 0.92 -21.76 -10.98
N LEU A 226 1.21 -21.58 -9.69
CA LEU A 226 0.24 -21.04 -8.74
C LEU A 226 -0.28 -19.66 -9.17
N GLY A 227 -1.59 -19.44 -9.15
CA GLY A 227 -2.16 -18.15 -9.52
C GLY A 227 -2.19 -17.88 -11.03
N GLU A 228 -2.09 -18.94 -11.86
CA GLU A 228 -2.39 -18.90 -13.29
C GLU A 228 -3.78 -18.28 -13.57
N MET A 229 -3.86 -17.48 -14.63
CA MET A 229 -5.04 -16.74 -15.06
C MET A 229 -5.45 -17.20 -16.46
N ASN A 230 -6.48 -18.04 -16.55
CA ASN A 230 -6.94 -18.58 -17.83
C ASN A 230 -7.69 -17.53 -18.67
N GLU A 231 -7.40 -17.47 -19.98
CA GLU A 231 -8.13 -16.67 -20.97
C GLU A 231 -9.59 -17.13 -21.18
N ALA A 232 -9.91 -18.38 -20.85
CA ALA A 232 -11.14 -19.05 -21.31
C ALA A 232 -12.44 -18.69 -20.56
N SER A 233 -12.42 -17.70 -19.66
CA SER A 233 -13.63 -17.28 -18.96
C SER A 233 -13.81 -15.77 -19.03
N SER A 234 -14.69 -15.34 -19.93
CA SER A 234 -15.42 -14.06 -19.88
C SER A 234 -16.38 -13.96 -18.67
N LEU A 235 -16.13 -14.76 -17.65
CA LEU A 235 -16.75 -14.72 -16.33
C LEU A 235 -15.73 -14.09 -15.37
N PRO A 236 -16.17 -13.41 -14.30
CA PRO A 236 -15.28 -12.86 -13.28
C PRO A 236 -14.25 -13.94 -12.89
N SER A 237 -12.98 -13.53 -12.81
CA SER A 237 -11.81 -14.38 -12.60
C SER A 237 -12.14 -15.57 -11.69
N SER A 238 -11.72 -16.77 -12.11
CA SER A 238 -11.87 -18.01 -11.31
C SER A 238 -11.64 -17.70 -9.83
N PRO A 239 -12.56 -18.06 -8.91
CA PRO A 239 -12.42 -17.74 -7.49
C PRO A 239 -11.11 -18.26 -6.89
N HIS A 240 -10.44 -19.22 -7.55
CA HIS A 240 -9.17 -19.78 -7.15
C HIS A 240 -7.95 -18.88 -7.42
N SER A 241 -7.87 -18.16 -8.55
CA SER A 241 -6.74 -17.27 -8.85
C SER A 241 -6.80 -16.00 -7.99
N SER A 242 -8.00 -15.42 -7.87
CA SER A 242 -8.26 -14.29 -6.96
C SER A 242 -7.96 -14.66 -5.49
N TYR A 243 -8.29 -15.89 -5.07
CA TYR A 243 -7.97 -16.37 -3.73
C TYR A 243 -6.46 -16.48 -3.48
N PHE A 244 -5.67 -16.93 -4.47
CA PHE A 244 -4.22 -17.03 -4.33
C PHE A 244 -3.56 -15.68 -4.02
N TYR A 245 -3.79 -14.67 -4.87
CA TYR A 245 -3.19 -13.34 -4.68
C TYR A 245 -3.70 -12.66 -3.41
N ARG A 246 -4.97 -12.84 -3.05
CA ARG A 246 -5.52 -12.36 -1.78
C ARG A 246 -4.84 -13.01 -0.57
N LYS A 247 -4.66 -14.34 -0.59
CA LYS A 247 -3.96 -15.07 0.48
C LYS A 247 -2.53 -14.57 0.63
N LEU A 248 -1.82 -14.43 -0.50
CA LEU A 248 -0.44 -13.92 -0.52
C LEU A 248 -0.35 -12.49 0.04
N ALA A 249 -1.27 -11.61 -0.34
CA ALA A 249 -1.30 -10.24 0.16
C ALA A 249 -1.51 -10.17 1.68
N LEU A 250 -2.44 -10.95 2.23
CA LEU A 250 -2.67 -11.01 3.68
C LEU A 250 -1.45 -11.57 4.42
N GLN A 251 -0.77 -12.56 3.84
CA GLN A 251 0.46 -13.11 4.40
C GLN A 251 1.61 -12.08 4.36
N ALA A 252 1.72 -11.28 3.30
CA ALA A 252 2.68 -10.18 3.22
C ALA A 252 2.39 -9.11 4.29
N VAL A 253 1.14 -8.69 4.47
CA VAL A 253 0.73 -7.75 5.54
C VAL A 253 1.13 -8.27 6.92
N GLY A 254 0.81 -9.55 7.21
CA GLY A 254 1.14 -10.17 8.50
C GLY A 254 2.63 -10.21 8.82
N ASN A 255 3.49 -10.28 7.79
CA ASN A 255 4.95 -10.25 7.92
C ASN A 255 5.55 -8.85 7.73
N GLY A 256 4.72 -7.80 7.62
CA GLY A 256 5.20 -6.42 7.45
C GLY A 256 5.83 -6.13 6.08
N VAL A 257 5.49 -6.89 5.05
CA VAL A 257 6.01 -6.74 3.68
C VAL A 257 5.04 -5.90 2.84
N ILE A 258 5.58 -4.98 2.04
CA ILE A 258 4.83 -4.21 1.03
C ILE A 258 5.14 -4.76 -0.36
N ILE A 259 4.12 -4.96 -1.20
CA ILE A 259 4.27 -5.39 -2.59
C ILE A 259 3.85 -4.24 -3.49
N SER A 260 4.73 -3.75 -4.36
CA SER A 260 4.37 -2.80 -5.42
C SER A 260 4.38 -3.51 -6.77
N VAL A 261 3.40 -3.22 -7.61
CA VAL A 261 3.19 -3.84 -8.92
C VAL A 261 3.40 -2.80 -10.02
N MET A 262 4.33 -3.09 -10.92
CA MET A 262 4.69 -2.30 -12.09
C MET A 262 4.31 -3.10 -13.33
N THR A 263 3.39 -2.58 -14.14
CA THR A 263 2.92 -3.23 -15.38
C THR A 263 3.18 -2.35 -16.58
N PHE A 264 3.48 -2.93 -17.74
CA PHE A 264 3.71 -2.12 -18.93
C PHE A 264 2.42 -1.60 -19.58
N GLU A 265 2.47 -0.38 -20.09
CA GLU A 265 1.40 0.22 -20.87
C GLU A 265 1.00 -0.66 -22.07
N GLY A 266 -0.31 -0.80 -22.29
CA GLY A 266 -0.86 -1.60 -23.38
C GLY A 266 -0.73 -3.12 -23.18
N THR A 267 -0.63 -3.60 -21.93
CA THR A 267 -0.56 -5.03 -21.62
C THR A 267 -1.73 -5.51 -20.77
N GLU A 268 -2.14 -6.76 -20.99
CA GLU A 268 -3.22 -7.40 -20.22
C GLU A 268 -2.67 -8.22 -19.04
N CYS A 269 -2.11 -7.55 -18.04
CA CYS A 269 -1.55 -8.21 -16.85
C CYS A 269 -2.60 -8.65 -15.81
N CYS A 270 -3.90 -8.51 -16.08
CA CYS A 270 -4.99 -8.68 -15.11
C CYS A 270 -4.79 -7.83 -13.84
N LEU A 271 -4.62 -6.52 -14.00
CA LEU A 271 -4.43 -5.58 -12.88
C LEU A 271 -5.51 -5.71 -11.79
N ALA A 272 -6.73 -6.12 -12.12
CA ALA A 272 -7.80 -6.37 -11.15
C ALA A 272 -7.46 -7.49 -10.13
N ASP A 273 -6.63 -8.46 -10.49
CA ASP A 273 -6.22 -9.56 -9.61
C ASP A 273 -4.88 -9.24 -8.93
N ILE A 274 -3.85 -8.84 -9.69
CA ILE A 274 -2.51 -8.58 -9.14
C ILE A 274 -2.40 -7.22 -8.44
N GLY A 275 -3.19 -6.23 -8.83
CA GLY A 275 -3.23 -4.92 -8.17
C GLY A 275 -3.66 -5.01 -6.71
N ARG A 276 -4.47 -6.02 -6.36
CA ARG A 276 -4.86 -6.30 -4.97
C ARG A 276 -3.67 -6.60 -4.06
N LEU A 277 -2.56 -7.13 -4.60
CA LEU A 277 -1.32 -7.32 -3.83
C LEU A 277 -0.83 -5.97 -3.30
N ALA A 278 -0.79 -4.95 -4.15
CA ALA A 278 -0.36 -3.63 -3.77
C ALA A 278 -1.39 -2.92 -2.89
N ASP A 279 -2.66 -2.92 -3.28
CA ASP A 279 -3.72 -2.24 -2.52
C ASP A 279 -3.81 -2.77 -1.08
N THR A 280 -3.74 -4.09 -0.90
CA THR A 280 -3.86 -4.73 0.42
C THR A 280 -2.60 -4.51 1.27
N THR A 281 -1.42 -4.45 0.65
CA THR A 281 -0.14 -4.34 1.38
C THR A 281 0.33 -2.90 1.58
N GLY A 282 -0.39 -1.90 1.05
CA GLY A 282 0.01 -0.49 1.08
C GLY A 282 1.11 -0.15 0.06
N GLY A 283 1.22 -0.94 -1.00
CA GLY A 283 2.13 -0.72 -2.12
C GLY A 283 1.52 0.16 -3.20
N ARG A 284 2.19 0.21 -4.36
CA ARG A 284 1.76 1.01 -5.52
C ARG A 284 1.40 0.12 -6.69
N VAL A 285 0.37 0.51 -7.44
CA VAL A 285 0.05 -0.06 -8.75
C VAL A 285 0.36 1.02 -9.79
N ASN A 286 1.37 0.78 -10.61
CA ASN A 286 1.77 1.74 -11.64
C ASN A 286 1.79 1.08 -13.02
N ILE A 287 1.28 1.81 -14.01
CA ILE A 287 1.45 1.50 -15.42
C ILE A 287 2.67 2.28 -15.92
N ILE A 288 3.67 1.55 -16.42
CA ILE A 288 4.98 2.08 -16.80
C ILE A 288 5.22 1.99 -18.30
N ASN A 289 6.08 2.87 -18.81
CA ASN A 289 6.62 2.88 -20.16
C ASN A 289 8.12 3.22 -20.11
N MET A 290 8.77 3.27 -21.27
CA MET A 290 10.22 3.52 -21.36
C MET A 290 10.64 4.88 -20.78
N GLY A 291 9.73 5.86 -20.73
CA GLY A 291 10.01 7.19 -20.21
C GLY A 291 9.99 7.29 -18.68
N ASN A 292 9.21 6.44 -18.00
CA ASN A 292 8.99 6.54 -16.54
C ASN A 292 9.38 5.27 -15.75
N VAL A 293 9.71 4.15 -16.40
CA VAL A 293 10.04 2.88 -15.72
C VAL A 293 11.14 3.05 -14.66
N ALA A 294 12.18 3.83 -14.98
CA ALA A 294 13.27 4.10 -14.06
C ALA A 294 12.82 4.91 -12.82
N THR A 295 12.01 5.95 -13.02
CA THR A 295 11.53 6.80 -11.93
C THR A 295 10.55 6.05 -11.02
N GLU A 296 9.65 5.24 -11.59
CA GLU A 296 8.67 4.50 -10.80
C GLU A 296 9.30 3.37 -9.98
N ILE A 297 10.19 2.58 -10.59
CA ILE A 297 10.92 1.53 -9.87
C ILE A 297 11.74 2.15 -8.74
N GLN A 298 12.49 3.23 -9.00
CA GLN A 298 13.29 3.91 -7.99
C GLN A 298 12.42 4.46 -6.85
N SER A 299 11.34 5.16 -7.19
CA SER A 299 10.43 5.78 -6.22
C SER A 299 9.77 4.75 -5.30
N ALA A 300 9.29 3.64 -5.84
CA ALA A 300 8.67 2.57 -5.06
C ALA A 300 9.68 1.83 -4.16
N SER A 301 10.92 1.68 -4.63
CA SER A 301 11.99 0.98 -3.92
C SER A 301 12.58 1.79 -2.77
N MET A 302 12.69 3.11 -2.93
CA MET A 302 13.32 4.01 -1.95
C MET A 302 12.37 4.52 -0.87
N ASP A 303 11.06 4.52 -1.12
CA ASP A 303 10.08 4.86 -0.09
C ASP A 303 10.26 3.92 1.11
N ASN A 304 10.01 4.39 2.32
CA ASN A 304 10.31 3.64 3.54
C ASN A 304 9.02 3.27 4.25
N VAL A 305 8.96 2.03 4.75
CA VAL A 305 7.88 1.63 5.67
C VAL A 305 8.09 2.38 6.99
N LEU A 306 7.10 3.18 7.37
CA LEU A 306 7.11 3.96 8.60
C LEU A 306 6.55 3.15 9.78
N ALA A 307 5.52 2.35 9.51
CA ALA A 307 4.87 1.51 10.50
C ALA A 307 4.24 0.28 9.84
N THR A 308 4.11 -0.80 10.60
CA THR A 308 3.46 -2.04 10.15
C THR A 308 2.24 -2.36 11.02
N GLY A 309 1.26 -3.07 10.45
CA GLY A 309 0.04 -3.47 11.17
C GLY A 309 -0.72 -2.29 11.79
N VAL A 310 -0.85 -1.20 11.04
CA VAL A 310 -1.55 0.02 11.47
C VAL A 310 -3.06 -0.23 11.49
N THR A 311 -3.70 0.07 12.61
CA THR A 311 -5.15 0.11 12.79
C THR A 311 -5.56 1.51 13.25
N ALA A 312 -6.52 2.12 12.57
CA ALA A 312 -7.11 3.40 12.94
C ALA A 312 -8.50 3.22 13.55
N LYS A 313 -8.74 3.82 14.72
CA LYS A 313 -10.05 3.86 15.38
C LYS A 313 -10.47 5.31 15.56
N LEU A 314 -11.51 5.74 14.86
CA LEU A 314 -12.10 7.06 14.98
C LEU A 314 -13.32 7.01 15.89
N PHE A 315 -13.31 7.81 16.96
CA PHE A 315 -14.40 7.98 17.91
C PHE A 315 -15.07 9.33 17.72
N PHE A 316 -16.39 9.36 17.80
CA PHE A 316 -17.21 10.56 17.70
C PHE A 316 -18.49 10.38 18.52
N PRO A 317 -19.08 11.46 19.09
CA PRO A 317 -20.29 11.36 19.90
C PRO A 317 -21.44 10.78 19.08
N TYR A 318 -22.07 9.69 19.53
CA TYR A 318 -23.29 9.15 18.90
C TYR A 318 -24.45 9.04 19.89
N GLU A 319 -25.70 9.21 19.40
CA GLU A 319 -26.89 9.12 20.28
C GLU A 319 -27.25 7.65 20.56
N ASP A 320 -27.05 6.75 19.58
CA ASP A 320 -27.08 5.31 19.80
C ASP A 320 -25.75 4.77 20.34
N GLU A 321 -25.85 3.86 21.30
CA GLU A 321 -24.70 3.28 22.00
C GLU A 321 -23.73 2.51 21.08
N ASN A 322 -24.14 2.11 19.88
CA ASN A 322 -23.36 1.23 18.99
C ASN A 322 -22.67 1.93 17.81
N ASN A 323 -22.89 3.23 17.58
CA ASN A 323 -22.43 3.93 16.36
C ASN A 323 -21.45 5.08 16.64
N HIS A 324 -20.70 5.03 17.74
CA HIS A 324 -19.75 6.08 18.15
C HIS A 324 -18.28 5.78 17.78
N LYS A 325 -18.02 4.74 16.97
CA LYS A 325 -16.67 4.30 16.57
C LYS A 325 -16.64 3.74 15.15
N VAL A 326 -15.63 4.13 14.37
CA VAL A 326 -15.25 3.51 13.09
C VAL A 326 -13.85 2.93 13.22
N VAL A 327 -13.66 1.69 12.79
CA VAL A 327 -12.36 1.00 12.79
C VAL A 327 -11.94 0.71 11.36
N ARG A 328 -10.70 1.03 11.01
CA ARG A 328 -10.07 0.67 9.73
C ARG A 328 -8.74 -0.01 9.96
N GLU A 329 -8.59 -1.19 9.37
CA GLU A 329 -7.31 -1.88 9.27
C GLU A 329 -6.57 -1.31 8.05
N ILE A 330 -5.45 -0.65 8.30
CA ILE A 330 -4.67 0.06 7.27
C ILE A 330 -3.51 -0.82 6.77
N GLY A 331 -2.92 -1.63 7.64
CA GLY A 331 -1.79 -2.49 7.27
C GLY A 331 -0.45 -1.75 7.33
N ASN A 332 0.37 -1.87 6.29
CA ASN A 332 1.71 -1.28 6.28
C ASN A 332 1.67 0.13 5.67
N VAL A 333 2.37 1.08 6.30
CA VAL A 333 2.24 2.51 5.98
C VAL A 333 3.56 3.08 5.53
N THR A 334 3.55 3.77 4.39
CA THR A 334 4.64 4.63 3.92
C THR A 334 4.26 6.11 4.06
N LYS A 335 5.19 7.03 3.75
CA LYS A 335 5.00 8.47 3.98
C LYS A 335 3.84 9.07 3.20
N GLY A 336 3.50 8.51 2.03
CA GLY A 336 2.48 9.05 1.14
C GLY A 336 1.05 8.61 1.44
N LEU A 337 0.81 7.78 2.47
CA LEU A 337 -0.53 7.27 2.74
C LEU A 337 -1.43 8.36 3.34
N GLU A 338 -2.57 8.58 2.70
CA GLU A 338 -3.65 9.42 3.20
C GLU A 338 -4.91 8.58 3.42
N ILE A 339 -5.65 8.83 4.51
CA ILE A 339 -6.92 8.18 4.80
C ILE A 339 -7.99 9.23 5.09
N THR A 340 -9.19 9.03 4.54
CA THR A 340 -10.31 9.93 4.78
C THR A 340 -11.45 9.21 5.50
N PHE A 341 -12.09 9.91 6.45
CA PHE A 341 -13.27 9.43 7.15
C PHE A 341 -14.44 10.36 6.85
N GLN A 342 -15.58 9.78 6.50
CA GLN A 342 -16.83 10.50 6.34
C GLN A 342 -17.70 10.29 7.57
N PHE A 343 -18.21 11.37 8.16
CA PHE A 343 -19.10 11.34 9.30
C PHE A 343 -20.05 12.55 9.22
N SER A 344 -21.22 12.45 9.85
CA SER A 344 -22.23 13.51 9.87
C SER A 344 -22.66 13.80 11.31
N LYS A 345 -22.40 14.98 11.87
CA LYS A 345 -22.97 15.44 13.16
C LYS A 345 -22.82 16.93 13.44
N ALA A 346 -23.66 17.41 14.37
CA ALA A 346 -23.77 18.79 14.86
C ALA A 346 -22.87 19.12 16.06
N THR A 347 -22.00 18.22 16.53
CA THR A 347 -21.03 18.50 17.60
C THR A 347 -19.77 17.66 17.42
N LEU A 348 -18.61 18.31 17.37
CA LEU A 348 -17.31 17.66 17.24
C LEU A 348 -16.48 17.94 18.49
N PRO A 349 -16.38 16.93 19.35
CA PRO A 349 -15.08 16.32 19.52
C PRO A 349 -14.97 15.02 18.72
N PHE A 350 -13.77 14.73 18.22
CA PHE A 350 -13.43 13.40 17.72
C PHE A 350 -12.08 12.98 18.28
N GLN A 351 -11.88 11.67 18.39
CA GLN A 351 -10.61 11.10 18.78
C GLN A 351 -10.19 10.03 17.79
N LEU A 352 -8.98 10.15 17.26
CA LEU A 352 -8.36 9.15 16.41
C LEU A 352 -7.30 8.42 17.22
N GLN A 353 -7.47 7.11 17.40
CA GLN A 353 -6.45 6.23 17.96
C GLN A 353 -5.81 5.42 16.84
N LEU A 354 -4.50 5.55 16.69
CA LEU A 354 -3.67 4.74 15.80
C LEU A 354 -2.92 3.73 16.65
N SER A 355 -3.11 2.44 16.37
CA SER A 355 -2.28 1.37 16.93
C SER A 355 -1.41 0.80 15.82
N PHE A 356 -0.12 0.68 16.04
CA PHE A 356 0.80 0.18 15.02
C PHE A 356 2.05 -0.42 15.65
N LYS A 357 2.87 -1.09 14.84
CA LYS A 357 4.20 -1.53 15.23
C LYS A 357 5.26 -0.63 14.62
N THR A 358 6.26 -0.25 15.41
CA THR A 358 7.51 0.31 14.89
C THR A 358 8.26 -0.73 14.07
N ARG A 359 9.36 -0.31 13.45
CA ARG A 359 10.28 -1.23 12.77
C ARG A 359 10.83 -2.29 13.73
N ASP A 360 11.11 -1.91 14.97
CA ASP A 360 11.60 -2.78 16.05
C ASP A 360 10.48 -3.66 16.66
N GLN A 361 9.36 -3.82 15.95
CA GLN A 361 8.17 -4.59 16.38
C GLN A 361 7.53 -4.13 17.69
N GLN A 362 7.90 -2.96 18.23
CA GLN A 362 7.26 -2.40 19.40
C GLN A 362 5.87 -1.86 19.07
N ARG A 363 4.89 -2.21 19.90
CA ARG A 363 3.50 -1.74 19.74
C ARG A 363 3.37 -0.32 20.24
N VAL A 364 3.00 0.61 19.38
CA VAL A 364 2.80 2.02 19.70
C VAL A 364 1.33 2.37 19.59
N THR A 365 0.87 3.26 20.47
CA THR A 365 -0.45 3.87 20.35
C THR A 365 -0.31 5.38 20.27
N ARG A 366 -0.82 5.99 19.19
CA ARG A 366 -0.91 7.45 19.04
C ARG A 366 -2.36 7.86 19.12
N ILE A 367 -2.67 8.85 19.96
CA ILE A 367 -4.03 9.32 20.21
C ILE A 367 -4.10 10.80 19.86
N ILE A 368 -4.90 11.13 18.87
CA ILE A 368 -5.16 12.50 18.44
C ILE A 368 -6.58 12.83 18.87
N THR A 369 -6.75 13.82 19.74
CA THR A 369 -8.07 14.30 20.15
C THR A 369 -8.25 15.74 19.70
N GLU A 370 -9.39 16.06 19.10
CA GLU A 370 -9.65 17.40 18.59
C GLU A 370 -11.11 17.81 18.74
N ARG A 371 -11.35 19.07 19.13
CA ARG A 371 -12.68 19.68 19.20
C ARG A 371 -12.82 20.77 18.14
N ARG A 372 -13.72 20.56 17.17
CA ARG A 372 -14.00 21.51 16.09
C ARG A 372 -15.29 22.28 16.36
N PRO A 373 -15.30 23.62 16.16
CA PRO A 373 -16.51 24.42 16.31
C PRO A 373 -17.52 24.10 15.20
N ILE A 374 -18.80 24.22 15.51
CA ILE A 374 -19.87 24.04 14.53
C ILE A 374 -20.28 25.41 14.01
N ALA A 375 -20.28 25.56 12.69
CA ALA A 375 -20.80 26.76 12.06
C ALA A 375 -22.34 26.64 11.96
N THR A 376 -23.06 27.61 12.54
CA THR A 376 -24.52 27.71 12.45
C THR A 376 -25.00 28.47 11.21
N CYS A 377 -24.08 29.06 10.42
CA CYS A 377 -24.39 29.84 9.23
C CYS A 377 -23.63 29.31 8.01
N SER A 378 -24.35 29.05 6.91
CA SER A 378 -23.81 28.50 5.66
C SER A 378 -22.78 29.41 4.97
N ARG A 379 -22.82 30.73 5.19
CA ARG A 379 -21.86 31.68 4.59
C ARG A 379 -20.45 31.57 5.17
N ILE A 380 -20.31 31.19 6.44
CA ILE A 380 -19.00 31.01 7.11
C ILE A 380 -18.35 29.66 6.71
N LEU A 381 -19.15 28.73 6.19
CA LEU A 381 -18.76 27.38 5.79
C LEU A 381 -18.02 27.36 4.43
N ALA A 382 -18.39 28.26 3.51
CA ALA A 382 -17.76 28.33 2.18
C ALA A 382 -16.27 28.74 2.26
N ASP A 383 -15.94 29.69 3.14
CA ASP A 383 -14.56 30.19 3.31
C ASP A 383 -13.65 29.22 4.09
N ASN A 384 -14.22 28.24 4.81
CA ASN A 384 -13.48 27.25 5.61
C ASN A 384 -13.48 25.84 4.98
N LEU A 385 -13.95 25.73 3.74
CA LEU A 385 -14.02 24.46 3.03
C LEU A 385 -12.62 24.05 2.54
N ASN A 386 -12.10 22.94 3.05
CA ASN A 386 -10.86 22.37 2.53
C ASN A 386 -11.17 21.50 1.30
N VAL A 387 -11.12 22.13 0.12
CA VAL A 387 -11.40 21.47 -1.17
C VAL A 387 -10.42 20.34 -1.45
N ALA A 388 -9.17 20.42 -0.98
CA ALA A 388 -8.19 19.35 -1.16
C ALA A 388 -8.62 18.07 -0.42
N VAL A 389 -9.09 18.17 0.82
CA VAL A 389 -9.58 17.00 1.59
C VAL A 389 -10.80 16.37 0.92
N LEU A 390 -11.72 17.19 0.38
CA LEU A 390 -12.85 16.68 -0.39
C LEU A 390 -12.41 15.99 -1.68
N GLY A 391 -11.44 16.57 -2.39
CA GLY A 391 -10.79 15.98 -3.56
C GLY A 391 -10.27 14.58 -3.27
N VAL A 392 -9.44 14.45 -2.24
CA VAL A 392 -8.87 13.17 -1.78
C VAL A 392 -9.97 12.20 -1.37
N HIS A 393 -10.96 12.65 -0.60
CA HIS A 393 -12.02 11.77 -0.13
C HIS A 393 -12.85 11.19 -1.27
N CYS A 394 -13.25 12.01 -2.23
CA CYS A 394 -14.00 11.54 -3.38
C CYS A 394 -13.17 10.61 -4.26
N ALA A 395 -11.88 10.91 -4.46
CA ALA A 395 -10.98 10.02 -5.18
C ALA A 395 -10.93 8.63 -4.51
N GLN A 396 -10.72 8.59 -3.19
CA GLN A 396 -10.72 7.34 -2.43
C GLN A 396 -12.06 6.60 -2.48
N LEU A 397 -13.19 7.32 -2.40
CA LEU A 397 -14.52 6.74 -2.47
C LEU A 397 -14.81 6.15 -3.86
N CYS A 398 -14.51 6.88 -4.93
CA CYS A 398 -14.69 6.42 -6.30
C CYS A 398 -13.82 5.19 -6.58
N ALA A 399 -12.56 5.19 -6.12
CA ALA A 399 -11.67 4.03 -6.21
C ALA A 399 -12.30 2.79 -5.54
N SER A 400 -12.77 2.94 -4.29
CA SER A 400 -13.41 1.85 -3.55
C SER A 400 -14.65 1.31 -4.26
N LEU A 401 -15.53 2.20 -4.74
CA LEU A 401 -16.76 1.82 -5.44
C LEU A 401 -16.46 1.08 -6.74
N THR A 402 -15.49 1.54 -7.52
CA THR A 402 -15.09 0.87 -8.76
C THR A 402 -14.47 -0.51 -8.49
N MET A 403 -13.65 -0.65 -7.45
CA MET A 403 -13.09 -1.95 -7.04
C MET A 403 -14.16 -2.93 -6.53
N GLU A 404 -15.27 -2.42 -6.00
CA GLU A 404 -16.45 -3.20 -5.64
C GLU A 404 -17.37 -3.53 -6.83
N GLY A 405 -17.07 -3.02 -8.03
CA GLY A 405 -17.89 -3.17 -9.23
C GLY A 405 -19.08 -2.21 -9.32
N ARG A 406 -19.17 -1.24 -8.39
CA ARG A 406 -20.24 -0.23 -8.30
C ARG A 406 -19.90 1.01 -9.12
N VAL A 407 -19.60 0.81 -10.40
CA VAL A 407 -19.06 1.85 -11.30
C VAL A 407 -20.04 3.00 -11.53
N GLN A 408 -21.35 2.71 -11.62
CA GLN A 408 -22.37 3.75 -11.77
C GLN A 408 -22.38 4.70 -10.57
N GLU A 409 -22.27 4.16 -9.36
CA GLU A 409 -22.20 4.98 -8.14
C GLU A 409 -20.92 5.82 -8.09
N ALA A 410 -19.78 5.27 -8.52
CA ALA A 410 -18.53 6.02 -8.63
C ALA A 410 -18.68 7.21 -9.62
N GLN A 411 -19.31 6.99 -10.77
CA GLN A 411 -19.58 8.05 -11.76
C GLN A 411 -20.52 9.14 -11.22
N GLU A 412 -21.55 8.77 -10.46
CA GLU A 412 -22.45 9.73 -9.82
C GLU A 412 -21.72 10.59 -8.79
N GLN A 413 -20.86 10.00 -7.96
CA GLN A 413 -20.03 10.74 -7.00
C GLN A 413 -19.08 11.70 -7.70
N LEU A 414 -18.45 11.28 -8.81
CA LEU A 414 -17.55 12.13 -9.59
C LEU A 414 -18.27 13.35 -10.18
N LYS A 415 -19.47 13.15 -10.75
CA LYS A 415 -20.30 14.23 -11.30
C LYS A 415 -20.73 15.22 -10.23
N ALA A 416 -21.18 14.74 -9.08
CA ALA A 416 -21.59 15.58 -7.96
C ALA A 416 -20.44 16.49 -7.46
N GLN A 417 -19.18 16.09 -7.68
CA GLN A 417 -18.02 16.85 -7.25
C GLN A 417 -17.53 17.88 -8.27
N GLN A 418 -17.81 17.69 -9.57
CA GLN A 418 -17.47 18.67 -10.62
C GLN A 418 -18.18 20.01 -10.44
N ASP A 419 -19.32 20.01 -9.72
CA ASP A 419 -20.08 21.21 -9.37
C ASP A 419 -19.43 22.04 -8.23
N LEU A 420 -18.38 21.54 -7.58
CA LEU A 420 -17.60 22.29 -6.59
C LEU A 420 -16.56 23.17 -7.29
N PRO A 421 -16.36 24.43 -6.86
CA PRO A 421 -15.35 25.33 -7.42
C PRO A 421 -13.95 24.87 -7.01
N ILE A 422 -13.42 23.84 -7.66
CA ILE A 422 -12.02 23.44 -7.57
C ILE A 422 -11.24 24.45 -8.41
N GLN A 423 -10.49 25.36 -7.76
CA GLN A 423 -9.51 26.15 -8.49
C GLN A 423 -8.53 25.19 -9.15
N LYS A 424 -8.32 25.36 -10.47
CA LYS A 424 -7.29 24.68 -11.26
C LYS A 424 -5.89 25.14 -10.81
N GLU A 425 -5.55 24.98 -9.54
CA GLU A 425 -4.16 24.75 -9.19
C GLU A 425 -3.85 23.30 -9.57
N GLU A 426 -2.62 23.03 -9.98
CA GLU A 426 -2.08 21.72 -10.35
C GLU A 426 -2.30 20.70 -9.22
N SER A 427 -3.53 20.21 -9.11
CA SER A 427 -3.92 19.22 -8.14
C SER A 427 -3.25 17.93 -8.59
N ILE A 428 -2.41 17.38 -7.71
CA ILE A 428 -1.81 16.04 -7.82
C ILE A 428 -2.86 14.97 -8.19
N TYR A 429 -4.15 15.26 -7.93
CA TYR A 429 -5.29 14.38 -8.19
C TYR A 429 -6.04 14.65 -9.50
N GLY A 430 -5.70 15.71 -10.25
CA GLY A 430 -6.31 15.99 -11.56
C GLY A 430 -6.04 14.85 -12.55
N ASN A 431 -4.76 14.46 -12.68
CA ASN A 431 -4.36 13.32 -13.51
C ASN A 431 -5.01 12.00 -13.05
N TRP A 432 -5.21 11.83 -11.74
CA TRP A 432 -5.88 10.65 -11.21
C TRP A 432 -7.38 10.66 -11.55
N MET A 433 -8.07 11.79 -11.44
CA MET A 433 -9.49 11.90 -11.82
C MET A 433 -9.70 11.65 -13.31
N ASP A 434 -8.79 12.14 -14.16
CA ASP A 434 -8.83 11.86 -15.59
C ASP A 434 -8.60 10.36 -15.87
N THR A 435 -7.62 9.75 -15.20
CA THR A 435 -7.34 8.31 -15.31
C THR A 435 -8.53 7.47 -14.83
N MET A 436 -9.17 7.86 -13.73
CA MET A 436 -10.32 7.16 -13.18
C MET A 436 -11.55 7.30 -14.06
N THR A 437 -11.73 8.46 -14.71
CA THR A 437 -12.79 8.67 -15.69
C THR A 437 -12.62 7.70 -16.86
N THR A 438 -11.40 7.59 -17.40
CA THR A 438 -11.07 6.62 -18.46
C THR A 438 -11.33 5.18 -18.03
N ILE A 439 -10.88 4.77 -16.84
CA ILE A 439 -11.13 3.41 -16.31
C ILE A 439 -12.64 3.13 -16.15
N CYS A 440 -13.40 4.10 -15.64
CA CYS A 440 -14.85 3.94 -15.51
C CYS A 440 -15.54 3.83 -16.87
N ASP A 441 -15.09 4.59 -17.87
CA ASP A 441 -15.63 4.57 -19.23
C ASP A 441 -15.29 3.24 -19.95
N ASP A 442 -14.09 2.70 -19.74
CA ASP A 442 -13.65 1.40 -20.27
C ASP A 442 -14.47 0.24 -19.67
N ILE A 443 -14.69 0.23 -18.35
CA ILE A 443 -15.54 -0.78 -17.70
C ILE A 443 -17.01 -0.66 -18.16
N THR A 444 -17.47 0.57 -18.42
CA THR A 444 -18.84 0.82 -18.91
C THR A 444 -19.02 0.35 -20.36
N THR A 445 -18.00 0.55 -21.20
CA THR A 445 -18.02 0.09 -22.60
C THR A 445 -17.94 -1.44 -22.69
N GLU A 446 -17.12 -2.11 -21.88
CA GLU A 446 -17.11 -3.58 -21.79
C GLU A 446 -18.47 -4.15 -21.33
N SER A 447 -19.15 -3.49 -20.38
CA SER A 447 -20.46 -3.93 -19.91
C SER A 447 -21.60 -3.62 -20.89
N GLN A 448 -21.44 -2.66 -21.80
CA GLN A 448 -22.36 -2.41 -22.92
C GLN A 448 -22.14 -3.38 -24.10
N VAL A 449 -20.88 -3.69 -24.44
CA VAL A 449 -20.54 -4.69 -25.48
C VAL A 449 -21.06 -6.07 -25.08
N ASN A 450 -20.93 -6.45 -23.80
CA ASN A 450 -21.50 -7.69 -23.29
C ASN A 450 -23.05 -7.72 -23.36
N LYS A 451 -23.74 -6.60 -23.16
CA LYS A 451 -25.21 -6.55 -23.32
C LYS A 451 -25.67 -6.73 -24.78
N HIS A 452 -24.86 -6.32 -25.75
CA HIS A 452 -25.17 -6.50 -27.17
C HIS A 452 -24.97 -7.94 -27.65
N LEU A 453 -24.06 -8.70 -27.03
CA LEU A 453 -23.81 -10.12 -27.35
C LEU A 453 -24.88 -11.09 -26.78
N PHE A 454 -25.79 -10.63 -25.92
CA PHE A 454 -26.92 -11.41 -25.40
C PHE A 454 -28.25 -11.13 -26.12
N TYR A 455 -28.24 -10.29 -27.15
CA TYR A 455 -29.43 -9.93 -27.94
C TYR A 455 -29.27 -10.15 -29.46
N GLU A 456 -28.40 -11.08 -29.87
CA GLU A 456 -28.42 -11.68 -31.22
C GLU A 456 -28.52 -13.20 -31.16
#